data_AF-A0A968V2M3-F1
#
_entry.id   AF-A0A968V2M3-F1
#
_cell.length_a   1.000
_cell.length_b   1.000
_cell.length_c   1.000
_cell.angle_alpha   90.00
_cell.angle_beta   90.00
_cell.angle_gamma   90.00
#
_symmetry.space_group_name_H-M   'P 1'
#
loop_
_entity.id
_entity.type
_entity.pdbx_description
1 polymer ?
#
loop_
_entity_poly.entity_id
_entity_poly.type
_entity_poly.pdbx_seq_one_letter_code
_entity_poly.pdbx_strand_id
1 'polypeptide(L)'
;MLDRLAIDFVHPDDREATLTEIARITAGNSSICFENRWRCKDGSYKWLAWTANPCPAEKSIYAIARDITNIKNTQQSLQENCDWLYSAIDSTSDAIYVKNLQGCYILVNAKTASIIGKEKSEIIGKTDRELLPLEIADLLIENDRRIMASGFEETLEEAVSEKGRLDTYTATKTPLRDRSGEIIGICGISRNISDRKIAEEELWKQKEFLRSIYDGVNYTIFVVDIGEDGEFRYVGWNQAVELISGISSEQICGKTPAEIFPDIVADFSRKD
;
A
#
# COMPACT_ATOMS: atom_id res chain seq x y z
N MET A 1 24.72 -52.94 -4.23
CA MET A 1 24.70 -51.46 -4.26
C MET A 1 26.13 -50.90 -4.31
N LEU A 2 27.08 -51.62 -4.94
CA LEU A 2 28.53 -51.41 -4.82
C LEU A 2 29.23 -50.99 -6.14
N ASP A 3 28.50 -50.85 -7.25
CA ASP A 3 29.07 -50.46 -8.57
C ASP A 3 28.75 -49.02 -9.00
N ARG A 4 28.16 -48.19 -8.11
CA ARG A 4 27.93 -46.76 -8.41
C ARG A 4 28.86 -45.91 -7.59
N LEU A 5 29.54 -44.98 -8.26
CA LEU A 5 30.39 -44.01 -7.59
C LEU A 5 29.50 -43.09 -6.75
N ALA A 6 29.99 -42.68 -5.58
CA ALA A 6 29.26 -41.76 -4.70
C ALA A 6 28.78 -40.49 -5.43
N ILE A 7 29.53 -40.05 -6.45
CA ILE A 7 29.20 -38.89 -7.29
C ILE A 7 27.92 -39.06 -8.13
N ASP A 8 27.50 -40.30 -8.41
CA ASP A 8 26.27 -40.58 -9.18
C ASP A 8 25.00 -40.23 -8.39
N PHE A 9 25.12 -40.13 -7.07
CA PHE A 9 24.05 -39.70 -6.18
C PHE A 9 24.03 -38.20 -5.97
N VAL A 10 25.05 -37.46 -6.40
CA VAL A 10 25.10 -36.00 -6.26
C VAL A 10 24.32 -35.33 -7.40
N HIS A 11 23.57 -34.28 -7.06
CA HIS A 11 22.85 -33.46 -8.03
C HIS A 11 23.80 -32.93 -9.12
N PRO A 12 23.42 -32.93 -10.41
CA PRO A 12 24.29 -32.51 -11.52
C PRO A 12 25.05 -31.20 -11.27
N ASP A 13 24.37 -30.13 -10.85
CA ASP A 13 25.00 -28.82 -10.61
C ASP A 13 26.03 -28.84 -9.46
N ASP A 14 25.93 -29.79 -8.53
CA ASP A 14 26.80 -29.85 -7.35
C ASP A 14 28.00 -30.77 -7.57
N ARG A 15 28.07 -31.48 -8.71
CA ARG A 15 29.11 -32.50 -8.98
C ARG A 15 30.50 -31.89 -9.06
N GLU A 16 30.64 -30.78 -9.78
CA GLU A 16 31.94 -30.13 -9.95
C GLU A 16 32.50 -29.68 -8.59
N ALA A 17 31.71 -28.93 -7.82
CA ALA A 17 32.08 -28.51 -6.47
C ALA A 17 32.40 -29.70 -5.55
N THR A 18 31.63 -30.79 -5.64
CA THR A 18 31.86 -32.00 -4.84
C THR A 18 33.18 -32.69 -5.21
N LEU A 19 33.52 -32.78 -6.49
CA LEU A 19 34.78 -33.36 -6.95
C LEU A 19 35.98 -32.54 -6.49
N THR A 20 35.89 -31.20 -6.56
CA THR A 20 36.93 -30.30 -6.04
C THR A 20 37.15 -30.51 -4.54
N GLU A 21 36.07 -30.65 -3.77
CA GLU A 21 36.17 -30.84 -2.33
C GLU A 21 36.72 -32.23 -1.98
N ILE A 22 36.32 -33.29 -2.69
CA ILE A 22 36.90 -34.63 -2.53
C ILE A 22 38.40 -34.62 -2.82
N ALA A 23 38.85 -33.93 -3.88
CA ALA A 23 40.27 -33.80 -4.20
C ALA A 23 41.04 -33.09 -3.08
N ARG A 24 40.47 -32.03 -2.51
CA ARG A 24 41.03 -31.31 -1.35
C ARG A 24 41.18 -32.21 -0.12
N ILE A 25 40.17 -33.03 0.18
CA ILE A 25 40.20 -33.97 1.32
C ILE A 25 41.25 -35.06 1.10
N THR A 26 41.31 -35.59 -0.13
CA THR A 26 42.29 -36.63 -0.52
C THR A 26 43.73 -36.12 -0.47
N ALA A 27 43.93 -34.81 -0.69
CA ALA A 27 45.22 -34.14 -0.51
C ALA A 27 45.60 -33.91 0.97
N GLY A 28 44.81 -34.38 1.93
CA GLY A 28 45.11 -34.32 3.36
C GLY A 28 44.47 -33.16 4.13
N ASN A 29 43.63 -32.35 3.49
CA ASN A 29 42.92 -31.26 4.18
C ASN A 29 41.61 -31.76 4.79
N SER A 30 41.17 -31.11 5.87
CA SER A 30 39.85 -31.37 6.43
C SER A 30 38.79 -30.52 5.73
N SER A 31 37.58 -31.06 5.61
CA SER A 31 36.39 -30.35 5.11
C SER A 31 35.39 -30.15 6.23
N ILE A 32 34.90 -28.93 6.36
CA ILE A 32 33.93 -28.54 7.38
C ILE A 32 32.74 -27.91 6.69
N CYS A 33 31.56 -28.47 6.94
CA CYS A 33 30.27 -27.94 6.48
C CYS A 33 30.16 -27.78 4.94
N PHE A 34 30.73 -28.70 4.17
CA PHE A 34 30.50 -28.72 2.72
C PHE A 34 29.08 -29.17 2.42
N GLU A 35 28.32 -28.40 1.65
CA GLU A 35 26.90 -28.68 1.38
C GLU A 35 26.70 -29.13 -0.07
N ASN A 36 25.96 -30.21 -0.27
CA ASN A 36 25.51 -30.63 -1.60
C ASN A 36 24.19 -31.40 -1.54
N ARG A 37 23.51 -31.51 -2.68
CA ARG A 37 22.26 -32.24 -2.84
C ARG A 37 22.53 -33.70 -3.23
N TRP A 38 21.92 -34.61 -2.48
CA TRP A 38 22.01 -36.05 -2.69
C TRP A 38 20.65 -36.65 -3.07
N ARG A 39 20.66 -37.51 -4.08
CA ARG A 39 19.49 -38.19 -4.60
C ARG A 39 19.11 -39.37 -3.72
N CYS A 40 17.88 -39.35 -3.22
CA CYS A 40 17.24 -40.42 -2.48
C CYS A 40 16.83 -41.57 -3.40
N LYS A 41 16.44 -42.71 -2.80
CA LYS A 41 15.99 -43.89 -3.54
C LYS A 41 14.73 -43.63 -4.38
N ASP A 42 13.87 -42.72 -3.94
CA ASP A 42 12.64 -42.29 -4.61
C ASP A 42 12.88 -41.25 -5.72
N GLY A 43 14.13 -40.82 -5.92
CA GLY A 43 14.50 -39.80 -6.91
C GLY A 43 14.47 -38.36 -6.39
N SER A 44 13.96 -38.10 -5.18
CA SER A 44 14.01 -36.79 -4.55
C SER A 44 15.43 -36.39 -4.14
N TYR A 45 15.68 -35.11 -3.90
CA TYR A 45 16.98 -34.62 -3.42
C TYR A 45 16.89 -34.14 -1.97
N LYS A 46 17.93 -34.45 -1.21
CA LYS A 46 18.15 -33.95 0.15
C LYS A 46 19.44 -33.15 0.21
N TRP A 47 19.42 -32.03 0.92
CA TRP A 47 20.63 -31.27 1.21
C TRP A 47 21.38 -31.93 2.36
N LEU A 48 22.64 -32.27 2.12
CA LEU A 48 23.53 -32.84 3.12
C LEU A 48 24.68 -31.87 3.39
N ALA A 49 24.92 -31.59 4.67
CA ALA A 49 26.12 -30.90 5.14
C ALA A 49 27.14 -31.93 5.63
N TRP A 50 28.32 -31.90 5.04
CA TRP A 50 29.40 -32.85 5.27
C TRP A 50 30.48 -32.27 6.17
N THR A 51 30.98 -33.10 7.07
CA THR A 51 32.28 -32.88 7.72
C THR A 51 33.12 -34.11 7.44
N ALA A 52 34.27 -33.92 6.82
CA ALA A 52 35.14 -35.00 6.40
C ALA A 52 36.58 -34.74 6.82
N ASN A 53 37.16 -35.69 7.53
CA ASN A 53 38.55 -35.63 7.97
C ASN A 53 39.33 -36.81 7.38
N PRO A 54 40.47 -36.57 6.71
CA PRO A 54 41.34 -37.65 6.27
C PRO A 54 42.02 -38.29 7.48
N CYS A 55 42.12 -39.62 7.48
CA CYS A 55 42.93 -40.41 8.42
C CYS A 55 44.09 -41.07 7.64
N PRO A 56 45.25 -40.40 7.55
CA PRO A 56 46.38 -40.90 6.75
C PRO A 56 46.92 -42.26 7.23
N ALA A 57 46.85 -42.52 8.54
CA ALA A 57 47.32 -43.77 9.15
C ALA A 57 46.55 -45.00 8.65
N GLU A 58 45.25 -44.84 8.36
CA GLU A 58 44.35 -45.90 7.91
C GLU A 58 44.03 -45.81 6.41
N LYS A 59 44.67 -44.89 5.68
CA LYS A 59 44.37 -44.55 4.27
C LYS A 59 42.86 -44.41 4.00
N SER A 60 42.13 -43.81 4.95
CA SER A 60 40.66 -43.73 4.94
C SER A 60 40.20 -42.30 5.23
N ILE A 61 38.96 -41.97 4.84
CA ILE A 61 38.32 -40.68 5.12
C ILE A 61 37.13 -40.94 6.04
N TYR A 62 37.09 -40.26 7.18
CA TYR A 62 35.91 -40.26 8.05
C TYR A 62 35.02 -39.09 7.65
N ALA A 63 33.83 -39.40 7.13
CA ALA A 63 32.84 -38.41 6.73
C ALA A 63 31.53 -38.62 7.50
N ILE A 64 30.99 -37.53 8.02
CA ILE A 64 29.64 -37.48 8.60
C ILE A 64 28.79 -36.53 7.77
N ALA A 65 27.53 -36.93 7.53
CA ALA A 65 26.55 -36.11 6.86
C ALA A 65 25.41 -35.76 7.82
N ARG A 66 25.00 -34.49 7.80
CA ARG A 66 23.77 -34.02 8.45
C ARG A 66 22.77 -33.64 7.37
N ASP A 67 21.55 -34.17 7.44
CA ASP A 67 20.45 -33.71 6.60
C ASP A 67 20.05 -32.29 7.04
N ILE A 68 20.22 -31.32 6.14
CA ILE A 68 19.88 -29.91 6.34
C ILE A 68 18.74 -29.47 5.42
N THR A 69 18.03 -30.41 4.79
CA THR A 69 16.94 -30.12 3.84
C THR A 69 15.86 -29.23 4.47
N ASN A 70 15.46 -29.53 5.71
CA ASN A 70 14.45 -28.73 6.41
C ASN A 70 14.92 -27.29 6.68
N ILE A 71 16.21 -27.10 6.95
CA ILE A 71 16.80 -25.77 7.18
C ILE A 71 16.78 -24.97 5.87
N LYS A 72 17.24 -25.56 4.77
CA LYS A 72 17.24 -24.91 3.45
C LYS A 72 15.83 -24.56 2.99
N ASN A 73 14.89 -25.48 3.12
CA ASN A 73 13.49 -25.23 2.74
C ASN A 73 12.88 -24.11 3.60
N THR A 74 13.11 -24.11 4.92
CA THR A 74 12.58 -23.05 5.80
C THR A 74 13.20 -21.68 5.46
N GLN A 75 14.51 -21.63 5.19
CA GLN A 75 15.19 -20.41 4.77
C GLN A 75 14.67 -19.90 3.43
N GLN A 76 14.49 -20.78 2.45
CA GLN A 76 13.96 -20.43 1.15
C GLN A 76 12.51 -19.91 1.25
N SER A 77 11.63 -20.63 1.96
CA SER A 77 10.25 -20.17 2.13
C SER A 77 10.17 -18.84 2.88
N LEU A 78 11.05 -18.59 3.86
CA LEU A 78 11.12 -17.29 4.52
C LEU A 78 11.56 -16.20 3.55
N GLN A 79 12.59 -16.46 2.74
CA GLN A 79 13.07 -15.51 1.73
C GLN A 79 11.98 -15.18 0.71
N GLU A 80 11.33 -16.21 0.16
CA GLU A 80 10.22 -16.05 -0.78
C GLU A 80 9.09 -15.22 -0.15
N ASN A 81 8.67 -15.54 1.07
CA ASN A 81 7.63 -14.77 1.75
C ASN A 81 8.03 -13.29 1.94
N CYS A 82 9.28 -13.01 2.31
CA CYS A 82 9.80 -11.65 2.40
C CYS A 82 9.75 -10.94 1.04
N ASP A 83 10.22 -11.58 -0.02
CA ASP A 83 10.26 -11.01 -1.38
C ASP A 83 8.86 -10.69 -1.91
N TRP A 84 7.89 -11.58 -1.64
CA TRP A 84 6.49 -11.37 -1.97
C TRP A 84 5.88 -10.20 -1.18
N LEU A 85 6.15 -10.10 0.12
CA LEU A 85 5.68 -8.98 0.95
C LEU A 85 6.26 -7.65 0.46
N TYR A 86 7.56 -7.60 0.17
CA TYR A 86 8.20 -6.39 -0.36
C TYR A 86 7.64 -6.00 -1.73
N SER A 87 7.44 -6.97 -2.61
CA SER A 87 6.86 -6.74 -3.93
C SER A 87 5.41 -6.25 -3.84
N ALA A 88 4.62 -6.81 -2.90
CA ALA A 88 3.25 -6.39 -2.67
C ALA A 88 3.17 -4.93 -2.20
N ILE A 89 3.96 -4.54 -1.18
CA ILE A 89 3.94 -3.15 -0.70
C ILE A 89 4.48 -2.15 -1.73
N ASP A 90 5.44 -2.56 -2.56
CA ASP A 90 6.01 -1.71 -3.62
C ASP A 90 5.08 -1.49 -4.81
N SER A 91 4.17 -2.43 -5.05
CA SER A 91 3.17 -2.30 -6.12
C SER A 91 2.05 -1.30 -5.82
N THR A 92 1.95 -0.84 -4.56
CA THR A 92 0.88 0.09 -4.14
C THR A 92 1.19 1.54 -4.52
N SER A 93 0.13 2.32 -4.76
CA SER A 93 0.23 3.78 -4.96
C SER A 93 0.37 4.57 -3.66
N ASP A 94 0.14 3.93 -2.52
CA ASP A 94 0.19 4.53 -1.21
C ASP A 94 1.63 4.48 -0.67
N ALA A 95 2.04 5.52 0.05
CA ALA A 95 3.33 5.51 0.74
C ALA A 95 3.20 4.65 1.99
N ILE A 96 4.06 3.65 2.13
CA ILE A 96 4.08 2.75 3.29
C ILE A 96 5.46 2.85 3.95
N TYR A 97 5.48 3.03 5.26
CA TYR A 97 6.71 3.06 6.05
C TYR A 97 6.52 2.54 7.45
N VAL A 98 7.62 2.10 8.06
CA VAL A 98 7.70 1.72 9.46
C VAL A 98 8.90 2.39 10.09
N LYS A 99 8.71 2.95 11.28
CA LYS A 99 9.78 3.49 12.12
C LYS A 99 9.86 2.75 13.45
N ASN A 100 11.06 2.60 13.99
CA ASN A 100 11.26 2.07 15.35
C ASN A 100 10.98 3.16 16.42
N LEU A 101 11.13 2.80 17.70
CA LEU A 101 10.94 3.72 18.83
C LEU A 101 11.86 4.95 18.82
N GLN A 102 13.01 4.88 18.13
CA GLN A 102 13.93 5.99 17.97
C GLN A 102 13.54 6.92 16.81
N GLY A 103 12.47 6.59 16.08
CA GLY A 103 12.04 7.32 14.88
C GLY A 103 12.87 7.00 13.63
N CYS A 104 13.70 5.95 13.66
CA CYS A 104 14.46 5.54 12.49
C CYS A 104 13.60 4.68 11.57
N TYR A 105 13.63 4.95 10.27
CA TYR A 105 12.96 4.13 9.26
C TYR A 105 13.56 2.71 9.22
N ILE A 106 12.73 1.68 9.39
CA ILE A 106 13.13 0.26 9.29
C ILE A 106 12.52 -0.44 8.08
N LEU A 107 11.48 0.16 7.48
CA LEU A 107 10.88 -0.28 6.24
C LEU A 107 10.33 0.93 5.49
N VAL A 108 10.54 0.97 4.19
CA VAL A 108 9.90 1.92 3.26
C VAL A 108 9.57 1.20 1.95
N ASN A 109 8.39 1.46 1.39
CA ASN A 109 8.08 1.02 0.03
C ASN A 109 8.61 2.02 -1.03
N ALA A 110 8.49 1.64 -2.30
CA ALA A 110 8.94 2.44 -3.44
C ALA A 110 8.29 3.84 -3.48
N LYS A 111 7.02 3.95 -3.10
CA LYS A 111 6.33 5.25 -3.07
C LYS A 111 6.88 6.17 -1.99
N THR A 112 7.10 5.68 -0.76
CA THR A 112 7.74 6.48 0.30
C THR A 112 9.12 6.98 -0.14
N ALA A 113 9.93 6.10 -0.74
CA ALA A 113 11.25 6.46 -1.25
C ALA A 113 11.17 7.55 -2.33
N SER A 114 10.21 7.46 -3.25
CA SER A 114 9.95 8.48 -4.26
C SER A 114 9.52 9.83 -3.67
N ILE A 115 8.72 9.84 -2.60
CA ILE A 115 8.29 11.08 -1.93
C ILE A 115 9.49 11.76 -1.26
N ILE A 116 10.32 10.97 -0.54
CA ILE A 116 11.53 11.48 0.12
C ILE A 116 12.59 11.90 -0.92
N GLY A 117 12.56 11.29 -2.11
CA GLY A 117 13.50 11.58 -3.20
C GLY A 117 14.89 10.94 -2.99
N LYS A 118 14.94 9.78 -2.32
CA LYS A 118 16.17 9.04 -2.00
C LYS A 118 15.98 7.55 -2.23
N GLU A 119 17.07 6.82 -2.42
CA GLU A 119 17.02 5.36 -2.50
C GLU A 119 16.64 4.75 -1.14
N LYS A 120 15.99 3.58 -1.16
CA LYS A 120 15.57 2.90 0.09
C LYS A 120 16.76 2.70 1.05
N SER A 121 17.91 2.30 0.51
CA SER A 121 19.14 2.06 1.29
C SER A 121 19.69 3.33 1.97
N GLU A 122 19.38 4.52 1.46
CA GLU A 122 19.77 5.80 2.06
C GLU A 122 18.78 6.26 3.15
N ILE A 123 17.56 5.73 3.13
CA ILE A 123 16.47 6.07 4.06
C ILE A 123 16.50 5.15 5.28
N ILE A 124 16.75 3.86 5.09
CA ILE A 124 16.76 2.89 6.19
C ILE A 124 17.82 3.28 7.24
N GLY A 125 17.41 3.28 8.51
CA GLY A 125 18.22 3.67 9.66
C GLY A 125 18.25 5.18 9.94
N LYS A 126 17.69 6.01 9.06
CA LYS A 126 17.64 7.47 9.22
C LYS A 126 16.38 7.94 9.92
N THR A 127 16.44 9.10 10.54
CA THR A 127 15.29 9.80 11.16
C THR A 127 14.69 10.83 10.21
N ASP A 128 13.48 11.33 10.50
CA ASP A 128 12.86 12.41 9.70
C ASP A 128 13.76 13.65 9.60
N ARG A 129 14.44 14.03 10.68
CA ARG A 129 15.34 15.19 10.72
C ARG A 129 16.56 15.07 9.81
N GLU A 130 16.99 13.85 9.51
CA GLU A 130 18.11 13.61 8.58
C GLU A 130 17.66 13.62 7.11
N LEU A 131 16.37 13.45 6.85
CA LEU A 131 15.82 13.25 5.51
C LEU A 131 14.97 14.40 5.00
N LEU A 132 14.32 15.15 5.90
CA LEU A 132 13.30 16.15 5.61
C LEU A 132 13.66 17.51 6.19
N PRO A 133 13.07 18.61 5.67
CA PRO A 133 13.16 19.94 6.28
C PRO A 133 12.74 19.92 7.75
N LEU A 134 13.41 20.70 8.59
CA LEU A 134 13.25 20.66 10.05
C LEU A 134 11.80 20.92 10.50
N GLU A 135 11.10 21.88 9.88
CA GLU A 135 9.71 22.18 10.27
C GLU A 135 8.78 20.98 10.05
N ILE A 136 8.96 20.27 8.94
CA ILE A 136 8.15 19.08 8.60
C ILE A 136 8.56 17.91 9.49
N ALA A 137 9.87 17.69 9.66
CA ALA A 137 10.39 16.60 10.47
C ALA A 137 9.90 16.67 11.92
N ASP A 138 9.93 17.86 12.53
CA ASP A 138 9.51 18.06 13.92
C ASP A 138 8.00 17.82 14.10
N LEU A 139 7.19 18.26 13.13
CA LEU A 139 5.74 17.98 13.13
C LEU A 139 5.45 16.48 13.05
N LEU A 140 6.15 15.77 12.16
CA LEU A 140 5.98 14.32 12.00
C LEU A 140 6.40 13.57 13.26
N ILE A 141 7.54 13.94 13.86
CA ILE A 141 8.04 13.32 15.10
C ILE A 141 7.05 13.52 16.25
N GLU A 142 6.49 14.72 16.39
CA GLU A 142 5.52 15.01 17.46
C GLU A 142 4.23 14.18 17.26
N ASN A 143 3.72 14.11 16.02
CA ASN A 143 2.58 13.27 15.69
C ASN A 143 2.85 11.79 15.97
N ASP A 144 4.01 11.28 15.55
CA ASP A 144 4.38 9.87 15.76
C ASP A 144 4.47 9.55 17.25
N ARG A 145 5.08 10.44 18.06
CA ARG A 145 5.14 10.29 19.52
C ARG A 145 3.77 10.29 20.17
N ARG A 146 2.90 11.22 19.77
CA ARG A 146 1.53 11.30 20.29
C ARG A 146 0.73 10.04 20.02
N ILE A 147 0.84 9.48 18.82
CA ILE A 147 0.14 8.25 18.40
C ILE A 147 0.70 7.02 19.13
N MET A 148 2.03 6.92 19.27
CA MET A 148 2.63 5.86 20.07
C MET A 148 2.23 5.97 21.56
N ALA A 149 2.13 7.18 22.11
CA ALA A 149 1.71 7.41 23.50
C ALA A 149 0.22 7.13 23.72
N SER A 150 -0.65 7.44 22.75
CA SER A 150 -2.07 7.12 22.84
C SER A 150 -2.31 5.62 22.72
N GLY A 151 -1.48 4.91 21.94
CA GLY A 151 -1.62 3.50 21.66
C GLY A 151 -2.74 3.16 20.67
N PHE A 152 -3.39 4.17 20.10
CA PHE A 152 -4.48 4.06 19.13
C PHE A 152 -4.05 4.58 17.76
N GLU A 153 -4.66 4.04 16.71
CA GLU A 153 -4.47 4.54 15.35
C GLU A 153 -5.09 5.92 15.16
N GLU A 154 -4.54 6.69 14.24
CA GLU A 154 -5.06 8.01 13.88
C GLU A 154 -4.90 8.27 12.37
N THR A 155 -5.94 8.87 11.79
CA THR A 155 -5.95 9.33 10.40
C THR A 155 -6.00 10.85 10.37
N LEU A 156 -5.08 11.46 9.64
CA LEU A 156 -4.94 12.90 9.52
C LEU A 156 -4.57 13.29 8.08
N GLU A 157 -4.83 14.54 7.72
CA GLU A 157 -4.40 15.08 6.43
C GLU A 157 -3.09 15.86 6.59
N GLU A 158 -2.08 15.52 5.78
CA GLU A 158 -0.78 16.16 5.75
C GLU A 158 -0.56 16.79 4.37
N ALA A 159 -0.11 18.04 4.34
CA ALA A 159 0.37 18.67 3.12
C ALA A 159 1.87 18.38 3.00
N VAL A 160 2.26 17.66 1.96
CA VAL A 160 3.65 17.25 1.72
C VAL A 160 4.11 17.81 0.38
N SER A 161 5.28 18.43 0.36
CA SER A 161 5.90 18.82 -0.90
C SER A 161 6.52 17.61 -1.58
N GLU A 162 5.91 17.13 -2.66
CA GLU A 162 6.46 16.09 -3.52
C GLU A 162 6.96 16.73 -4.81
N LYS A 163 8.28 16.66 -5.07
CA LYS A 163 8.91 17.18 -6.30
C LYS A 163 8.58 18.65 -6.62
N GLY A 164 8.41 19.48 -5.58
CA GLY A 164 8.08 20.90 -5.71
C GLY A 164 6.60 21.23 -5.89
N ARG A 165 5.72 20.22 -5.91
CA ARG A 165 4.26 20.41 -5.85
C ARG A 165 3.77 20.14 -4.43
N LEU A 166 2.89 20.99 -3.90
CA LEU A 166 2.25 20.76 -2.61
C LEU A 166 1.08 19.80 -2.81
N ASP A 167 1.26 18.56 -2.36
CA ASP A 167 0.27 17.51 -2.46
C ASP A 167 -0.39 17.26 -1.09
N THR A 168 -1.69 16.98 -1.10
CA THR A 168 -2.44 16.58 0.09
C THR A 168 -2.43 15.06 0.21
N TYR A 169 -2.02 14.59 1.37
CA TYR A 169 -2.01 13.18 1.74
C TYR A 169 -2.99 12.93 2.88
N THR A 170 -3.75 11.84 2.80
CA THR A 170 -4.41 11.25 3.97
C THR A 170 -3.48 10.19 4.55
N ALA A 171 -2.91 10.47 5.72
CA ALA A 171 -1.99 9.60 6.43
C ALA A 171 -2.72 8.89 7.58
N THR A 172 -2.70 7.55 7.58
CA THR A 172 -3.12 6.73 8.71
C THR A 172 -1.88 6.16 9.37
N LYS A 173 -1.72 6.41 10.67
CA LYS A 173 -0.58 5.92 11.43
C LYS A 173 -1.06 5.06 12.59
N THR A 174 -0.43 3.90 12.76
CA THR A 174 -0.81 2.89 13.73
C THR A 174 0.41 2.48 14.55
N PRO A 175 0.32 2.43 15.89
CA PRO A 175 1.40 1.88 16.72
C PRO A 175 1.72 0.45 16.33
N LEU A 176 2.99 0.18 16.01
CA LEU A 176 3.45 -1.17 15.70
C LEU A 176 3.70 -1.93 17.00
N ARG A 177 3.09 -3.10 17.13
CA ARG A 177 3.20 -3.95 18.32
C ARG A 177 3.92 -5.25 18.03
N ASP A 178 4.70 -5.73 18.99
CA ASP A 178 5.27 -7.07 18.92
C ASP A 178 4.26 -8.16 19.32
N ARG A 179 4.72 -9.41 19.40
CA ARG A 179 3.87 -10.56 19.78
C ARG A 179 3.36 -10.51 21.23
N SER A 180 4.01 -9.73 22.09
CA SER A 180 3.59 -9.53 23.48
C SER A 180 2.58 -8.39 23.63
N GLY A 181 2.38 -7.59 22.57
CA GLY A 181 1.48 -6.43 22.57
C GLY A 181 2.18 -5.11 22.87
N GLU A 182 3.49 -5.15 23.15
CA GLU A 182 4.30 -3.96 23.44
C GLU A 182 4.54 -3.15 22.17
N ILE A 183 4.48 -1.82 22.30
CA ILE A 183 4.74 -0.90 21.18
C ILE A 183 6.23 -0.89 20.90
N ILE A 184 6.60 -1.24 19.67
CA ILE A 184 7.98 -1.29 19.17
C ILE A 184 8.28 -0.24 18.09
N GLY A 185 7.28 0.56 17.72
CA GLY A 185 7.41 1.59 16.71
C GLY A 185 6.07 2.06 16.18
N ILE A 186 6.08 2.56 14.94
CA ILE A 186 4.89 3.07 14.25
C ILE A 186 4.91 2.67 12.78
N CYS A 187 3.75 2.33 12.24
CA CYS A 187 3.52 2.09 10.82
C CYS A 187 2.68 3.23 10.26
N GLY A 188 3.06 3.79 9.12
CA GLY A 188 2.31 4.82 8.42
C GLY A 188 1.95 4.40 7.01
N ILE A 189 0.70 4.67 6.62
CA ILE A 189 0.20 4.53 5.26
C ILE A 189 -0.37 5.88 4.83
N SER A 190 0.21 6.49 3.79
CA SER A 190 -0.21 7.81 3.29
C SER A 190 -0.68 7.72 1.84
N ARG A 191 -1.94 8.08 1.62
CA ARG A 191 -2.56 8.12 0.28
C ARG A 191 -2.61 9.55 -0.23
N ASN A 192 -2.14 9.77 -1.46
CA ASN A 192 -2.30 11.07 -2.11
C ASN A 192 -3.77 11.26 -2.52
N ILE A 193 -4.38 12.36 -2.07
CA ILE A 193 -5.77 12.73 -2.36
C ILE A 193 -5.87 14.08 -3.09
N SER A 194 -4.76 14.57 -3.65
CA SER A 194 -4.69 15.88 -4.30
C SER A 194 -5.64 15.98 -5.48
N ASP A 195 -5.61 15.00 -6.39
CA ASP A 195 -6.48 14.99 -7.57
C ASP A 195 -7.97 14.94 -7.17
N ARG A 196 -8.29 14.21 -6.10
CA ARG A 196 -9.65 14.16 -5.54
C ARG A 196 -10.07 15.54 -5.02
N LYS A 197 -9.22 16.21 -4.24
CA LYS A 197 -9.52 17.55 -3.72
C LYS A 197 -9.67 18.59 -4.83
N ILE A 198 -8.82 18.54 -5.85
CA ILE A 198 -8.92 19.43 -7.02
C ILE A 198 -10.27 19.20 -7.73
N ALA A 199 -10.67 17.95 -7.94
CA ALA A 199 -11.95 17.63 -8.56
C ALA A 199 -13.16 18.08 -7.70
N GLU A 200 -13.08 17.90 -6.38
CA GLU A 200 -14.11 18.35 -5.43
C GLU A 200 -14.23 19.88 -5.42
N GLU A 201 -13.11 20.61 -5.44
CA GLU A 201 -13.08 22.07 -5.48
C GLU A 201 -13.63 22.60 -6.81
N GLU A 202 -13.26 21.99 -7.94
CA GLU A 202 -13.77 22.36 -9.25
C GLU A 202 -15.29 22.12 -9.35
N LEU A 203 -15.76 20.98 -8.85
CA LEU A 203 -17.20 20.69 -8.78
C LEU A 203 -17.94 21.69 -7.88
N TRP A 204 -17.35 22.06 -6.74
CA TRP A 204 -17.93 23.06 -5.85
C TRP A 204 -18.01 24.43 -6.52
N LYS A 205 -16.93 24.88 -7.18
CA LYS A 205 -16.91 26.13 -7.96
C LYS A 205 -17.96 26.15 -9.06
N GLN A 206 -18.12 25.04 -9.79
CA GLN A 206 -19.15 24.92 -10.82
C GLN A 206 -20.57 24.99 -10.24
N LYS A 207 -20.82 24.30 -9.12
CA LYS A 207 -22.12 24.37 -8.42
C LYS A 207 -22.43 25.78 -7.92
N GLU A 208 -21.46 26.45 -7.30
CA GLU A 208 -21.62 27.83 -6.83
C GLU A 208 -21.83 28.81 -8.00
N PHE A 209 -21.10 28.64 -9.10
CA PHE A 209 -21.30 29.44 -10.31
C PHE A 209 -22.70 29.25 -10.89
N LEU A 210 -23.17 28.00 -11.06
CA LEU A 210 -24.53 27.72 -11.53
C LEU A 210 -25.58 28.26 -10.58
N ARG A 211 -25.39 28.12 -9.27
CA ARG A 211 -26.29 28.69 -8.26
C ARG A 211 -26.35 30.20 -8.34
N SER A 212 -25.21 30.87 -8.52
CA SER A 212 -25.15 32.33 -8.67
C SER A 212 -25.91 32.81 -9.90
N ILE A 213 -25.91 32.04 -11.00
CA ILE A 213 -26.73 32.35 -12.18
C ILE A 213 -28.20 32.05 -11.89
N TYR A 214 -28.51 30.89 -11.32
CA TYR A 214 -29.87 30.46 -11.04
C TYR A 214 -30.58 31.45 -10.13
N ASP A 215 -29.99 31.80 -8.98
CA ASP A 215 -30.60 32.68 -7.98
C ASP A 215 -30.35 34.18 -8.26
N GLY A 216 -29.24 34.52 -8.93
CA GLY A 216 -28.82 35.91 -9.10
C GLY A 216 -29.40 36.65 -10.31
N VAL A 217 -30.11 35.95 -11.22
CA VAL A 217 -30.81 36.62 -12.33
C VAL A 217 -32.18 37.11 -11.90
N ASN A 218 -32.56 38.32 -12.34
CA ASN A 218 -33.90 38.87 -12.16
C ASN A 218 -34.95 38.27 -13.12
N TYR A 219 -34.65 37.13 -13.74
CA TYR A 219 -35.57 36.38 -14.59
C TYR A 219 -36.11 35.18 -13.83
N THR A 220 -37.39 34.86 -14.05
CA THR A 220 -38.02 33.67 -13.50
C THR A 220 -37.49 32.43 -14.21
N ILE A 221 -36.86 31.53 -13.46
CA ILE A 221 -36.41 30.23 -13.96
C ILE A 221 -37.25 29.13 -13.31
N PHE A 222 -37.88 28.31 -14.14
CA PHE A 222 -38.61 27.10 -13.74
C PHE A 222 -37.87 25.88 -14.28
N VAL A 223 -37.64 24.89 -13.43
CA VAL A 223 -37.10 23.58 -13.81
C VAL A 223 -38.25 22.59 -13.71
N VAL A 224 -38.54 21.92 -14.83
CA VAL A 224 -39.61 20.92 -14.93
C VAL A 224 -39.04 19.60 -15.41
N ASP A 225 -39.60 18.51 -14.90
CA ASP A 225 -39.41 17.15 -15.40
C ASP A 225 -40.66 16.74 -16.18
N ILE A 226 -40.47 15.92 -17.21
CA ILE A 226 -41.55 15.40 -18.04
C ILE A 226 -41.64 13.90 -17.75
N GLY A 227 -42.70 13.50 -17.04
CA GLY A 227 -42.93 12.10 -16.72
C GLY A 227 -43.22 11.25 -17.96
N GLU A 228 -43.16 9.93 -17.82
CA GLU A 228 -43.57 8.99 -18.87
C GLU A 228 -45.06 9.13 -19.25
N ASP A 229 -45.87 9.72 -18.35
CA ASP A 229 -47.25 10.11 -18.56
C ASP A 229 -47.40 11.36 -19.46
N GLY A 230 -46.30 12.01 -19.83
CA GLY A 230 -46.27 13.24 -20.61
C GLY A 230 -46.61 14.49 -19.81
N GLU A 231 -46.82 14.37 -18.49
CA GLU A 231 -47.18 15.47 -17.62
C GLU A 231 -45.94 16.23 -17.12
N PHE A 232 -46.06 17.56 -17.06
CA PHE A 232 -45.01 18.43 -16.52
C PHE A 232 -45.10 18.48 -15.00
N ARG A 233 -43.98 18.21 -14.33
CA ARG A 233 -43.85 18.34 -12.87
C ARG A 233 -42.73 19.29 -12.54
N TYR A 234 -42.95 20.23 -11.63
CA TYR A 234 -41.88 21.11 -11.20
C TYR A 234 -40.84 20.34 -10.39
N VAL A 235 -39.57 20.59 -10.69
CA VAL A 235 -38.41 20.11 -9.93
C VAL A 235 -37.87 21.21 -9.02
N GLY A 236 -37.98 22.46 -9.46
CA GLY A 236 -37.52 23.63 -8.71
C GLY A 236 -37.79 24.92 -9.46
N TRP A 237 -37.82 26.05 -8.76
CA TRP A 237 -37.70 27.38 -9.36
C TRP A 237 -36.68 28.24 -8.60
N ASN A 238 -36.19 29.29 -9.25
CA ASN A 238 -35.19 30.16 -8.64
C ASN A 238 -35.80 31.19 -7.67
N GLN A 239 -34.94 31.85 -6.91
CA GLN A 239 -35.33 32.86 -5.92
C GLN A 239 -36.21 33.97 -6.52
N ALA A 240 -36.02 34.35 -7.79
CA ALA A 240 -36.86 35.35 -8.45
C ALA A 240 -38.34 34.92 -8.50
N VAL A 241 -38.64 33.64 -8.77
CA VAL A 241 -40.02 33.14 -8.74
C VAL A 241 -40.56 33.06 -7.32
N GLU A 242 -39.74 32.65 -6.34
CA GLU A 242 -40.16 32.63 -4.94
C GLU A 242 -40.57 34.03 -4.45
N LEU A 243 -39.80 35.06 -4.81
CA LEU A 243 -40.10 36.44 -4.45
C LEU A 243 -41.40 36.97 -5.10
N ILE A 244 -41.70 36.53 -6.33
CA ILE A 244 -42.90 36.96 -7.07
C ILE A 244 -44.15 36.18 -6.61
N SER A 245 -44.03 34.86 -6.47
CA SER A 245 -45.13 33.95 -6.17
C SER A 245 -45.42 33.82 -4.67
N GLY A 246 -44.42 34.07 -3.81
CA GLY A 246 -44.48 33.83 -2.37
C GLY A 246 -44.42 32.36 -1.95
N ILE A 247 -44.20 31.44 -2.89
CA ILE A 247 -44.16 29.99 -2.66
C ILE A 247 -42.71 29.52 -2.74
N SER A 248 -42.26 28.66 -1.83
CA SER A 248 -40.88 28.16 -1.87
C SER A 248 -40.71 27.01 -2.86
N SER A 249 -39.50 26.87 -3.41
CA SER A 249 -39.11 25.82 -4.35
C SER A 249 -39.32 24.41 -3.77
N GLU A 250 -39.15 24.25 -2.46
CA GLU A 250 -39.42 22.99 -1.74
C GLU A 250 -40.90 22.60 -1.78
N GLN A 251 -41.82 23.57 -1.86
CA GLN A 251 -43.26 23.32 -1.84
C GLN A 251 -43.82 22.87 -3.19
N ILE A 252 -43.07 23.07 -4.29
CA ILE A 252 -43.52 22.80 -5.66
C ILE A 252 -42.95 21.52 -6.26
N CYS A 253 -41.91 20.93 -5.66
CA CYS A 253 -41.27 19.73 -6.17
C CYS A 253 -42.27 18.56 -6.35
N GLY A 254 -42.30 17.97 -7.54
CA GLY A 254 -43.18 16.86 -7.94
C GLY A 254 -44.61 17.25 -8.33
N LYS A 255 -45.00 18.51 -8.15
CA LYS A 255 -46.35 19.01 -8.43
C LYS A 255 -46.47 19.55 -9.85
N THR A 256 -47.67 19.43 -10.41
CA THR A 256 -48.02 19.94 -11.74
C THR A 256 -48.38 21.43 -11.71
N PRO A 257 -48.32 22.15 -12.85
CA PRO A 257 -48.79 23.54 -12.94
C PRO A 257 -50.22 23.76 -12.44
N ALA A 258 -51.12 22.80 -12.67
CA ALA A 258 -52.51 22.89 -12.22
C ALA A 258 -52.65 22.78 -10.69
N GLU A 259 -51.76 22.06 -10.01
CA GLU A 259 -51.76 21.94 -8.55
C GLU A 259 -51.20 23.18 -7.84
N ILE A 260 -50.32 23.93 -8.50
CA ILE A 260 -49.71 25.15 -7.95
C ILE A 260 -50.48 26.41 -8.33
N PHE A 261 -50.95 26.51 -9.58
CA PHE A 261 -51.68 27.65 -10.11
C PHE A 261 -52.98 27.21 -10.79
N PRO A 262 -53.98 26.74 -10.02
CA PRO A 262 -55.22 26.18 -10.56
C PRO A 262 -55.99 27.19 -11.44
N ASP A 263 -55.95 28.47 -11.08
CA ASP A 263 -56.70 29.53 -11.78
C ASP A 263 -56.06 29.93 -13.12
N ILE A 264 -54.74 29.79 -13.27
CA ILE A 264 -54.02 30.19 -14.50
C ILE A 264 -54.19 29.13 -15.59
N VAL A 265 -54.15 27.84 -15.21
CA VAL A 265 -54.31 26.74 -16.18
C VAL A 265 -55.73 26.70 -16.75
N ALA A 266 -56.75 27.02 -15.94
CA ALA A 266 -58.15 27.09 -16.37
C ALA A 266 -58.42 28.16 -17.44
N ASP A 267 -57.64 29.25 -17.48
CA ASP A 267 -57.78 30.33 -18.48
C ASP A 267 -57.07 30.01 -19.80
N PHE A 268 -56.00 29.20 -19.80
CA PHE A 268 -55.38 28.71 -21.04
C PHE A 268 -56.25 27.66 -21.74
N SER A 269 -56.94 26.79 -20.99
CA SER A 269 -57.85 25.78 -21.55
C SER A 269 -59.18 26.33 -22.09
N ARG A 270 -59.47 27.62 -21.87
CA ARG A 270 -60.69 28.30 -22.37
C ARG A 270 -60.48 29.07 -23.67
N LYS A 271 -59.25 29.15 -24.18
CA LYS A 271 -58.90 29.92 -25.39
C LYS A 271 -58.68 29.08 -26.64
N ASP A 272 -58.93 27.77 -26.58
CA ASP A 272 -59.01 26.88 -27.74
C ASP A 272 -60.47 26.59 -28.12
#